data_AF-A0AAV3UHW8-F1
#
_entry.id   AF-A0AAV3UHW8-F1
#
_cell.length_a   1.000
_cell.length_b   1.000
_cell.length_c   1.000
_cell.angle_alpha   90.00
_cell.angle_beta   90.00
_cell.angle_gamma   90.00
#
_symmetry.space_group_name_H-M   'P 1'
#
loop_
_entity.id
_entity.type
_entity.pdbx_description
1 polymer ?
#
loop_
_entity_poly.entity_id
_entity_poly.type
_entity_poly.pdbx_seq_one_letter_code
_entity_poly.pdbx_strand_id
1 'polypeptide(L)' 'MISNRRSPLTPLAQESLDALARALPDEGELTYEQAYAILEEQEGLEQPAAEAIIERLYMRGHIYEVEGKLRLTDYRPE' A
#
# COMPACT_ATOMS: atom_id res chain seq x y z
N MET A 1 -23.67 -4.50 9.30
CA MET A 1 -22.26 -4.13 9.10
C MET A 1 -21.54 -5.36 8.59
N ILE A 2 -21.10 -5.36 7.32
CA ILE A 2 -20.38 -6.49 6.74
C ILE A 2 -18.97 -6.41 7.31
N SER A 3 -18.74 -7.12 8.42
CA SER A 3 -17.40 -7.34 8.97
C SER A 3 -16.62 -8.14 7.94
N ASN A 4 -15.95 -7.44 7.04
CA ASN A 4 -15.00 -8.04 6.13
C ASN A 4 -13.93 -8.69 7.02
N ARG A 5 -14.02 -10.00 7.22
CA ARG A 5 -13.03 -10.81 7.92
C ARG A 5 -11.75 -10.88 7.08
N ARG A 6 -11.20 -9.73 6.67
CA ARG A 6 -9.80 -9.66 6.28
C ARG A 6 -9.06 -9.96 7.58
N SER A 7 -8.35 -11.09 7.61
CA SER A 7 -7.38 -11.30 8.69
C SER A 7 -6.54 -10.02 8.80
N PRO A 8 -6.26 -9.56 10.03
CA PRO A 8 -5.53 -8.30 10.22
C PRO A 8 -4.25 -8.32 9.38
N LEU A 9 -3.94 -7.18 8.76
CA LEU A 9 -2.64 -7.01 8.12
C LEU A 9 -1.55 -7.33 9.15
N THR A 10 -0.45 -7.91 8.69
CA THR A 10 0.75 -8.01 9.53
C THR A 10 1.18 -6.59 9.93
N PRO A 11 1.79 -6.38 11.11
CA PRO A 11 2.23 -5.06 11.55
C PRO A 11 3.00 -4.31 10.44
N LEU A 12 3.99 -4.99 9.84
CA LEU A 12 4.74 -4.48 8.70
C LEU A 12 3.87 -4.07 7.51
N ALA A 13 2.85 -4.86 7.15
CA ALA A 13 1.99 -4.51 6.02
C ALA A 13 1.08 -3.32 6.36
N GLN A 14 0.71 -3.14 7.62
CA GLN A 14 -0.05 -1.98 8.08
C GLN A 14 0.83 -0.71 8.11
N GLU A 15 2.08 -0.82 8.56
CA GLU A 15 3.06 0.28 8.57
C GLU A 15 3.41 0.70 7.14
N SER A 16 3.71 -0.26 6.26
CA SER A 16 3.89 -0.05 4.84
C SER A 16 2.70 0.64 4.17
N LEU A 17 1.47 0.23 4.51
CA LEU A 17 0.26 0.86 3.99
C LEU A 17 0.15 2.32 4.41
N ASP A 18 0.47 2.61 5.68
CA ASP A 18 0.44 3.96 6.23
C ASP A 18 1.55 4.84 5.62
N ALA A 19 2.75 4.29 5.42
CA ALA A 19 3.85 4.97 4.74
C ALA A 19 3.48 5.34 3.30
N LEU A 20 2.92 4.39 2.54
CA LEU A 20 2.43 4.63 1.18
C LEU A 20 1.33 5.70 1.17
N ALA A 21 0.42 5.68 2.14
CA ALA A 21 -0.66 6.65 2.22
C ALA A 21 -0.20 8.06 2.61
N ARG A 22 0.84 8.19 3.45
CA ARG A 22 1.46 9.48 3.78
C ARG A 22 2.27 10.07 2.64
N ALA A 23 2.89 9.21 1.83
CA ALA A 23 3.71 9.59 0.70
C ALA A 23 2.91 9.74 -0.61
N LEU A 24 1.62 9.40 -0.59
CA LEU A 24 0.74 9.61 -1.73
C LEU A 24 0.65 11.10 -2.09
N PRO A 25 0.79 11.45 -3.37
CA PRO A 25 0.44 12.79 -3.85
C PRO A 25 -1.08 13.02 -3.73
N ASP A 26 -1.51 14.29 -3.80
CA ASP A 26 -2.93 14.72 -3.76
C ASP A 26 -3.82 13.97 -4.78
N GLU A 27 -3.23 13.47 -5.86
CA GLU A 27 -3.92 12.66 -6.88
C GLU A 27 -4.29 11.24 -6.38
N GLY A 28 -3.76 10.79 -5.25
CA GLY A 28 -4.12 9.50 -4.63
C GLY A 28 -3.68 8.28 -5.45
N GLU A 29 -2.65 8.44 -6.28
CA GLU A 29 -2.05 7.41 -7.12
C GLU A 29 -0.53 7.46 -7.08
N LEU A 30 0.10 6.28 -7.14
CA LEU A 30 1.56 6.12 -7.11
C LEU A 30 1.99 4.99 -8.05
N THR A 31 3.13 5.12 -8.71
CA THR A 31 3.69 4.06 -9.55
C THR A 31 4.32 2.96 -8.69
N TYR A 32 4.51 1.76 -9.25
CA TYR A 32 5.23 0.68 -8.58
C TYR A 32 6.63 1.10 -8.14
N GLU A 33 7.37 1.81 -9.00
CA GLU A 33 8.71 2.32 -8.67
C GLU A 33 8.67 3.28 -7.46
N GLN A 34 7.70 4.19 -7.41
CA GLN A 34 7.51 5.06 -6.25
C GLN A 34 7.14 4.25 -5.00
N ALA A 35 6.27 3.26 -5.12
CA ALA A 35 5.90 2.39 -4.01
C ALA A 35 7.12 1.68 -3.42
N TYR A 36 7.97 1.10 -4.28
CA TYR A 36 9.19 0.43 -3.87
C TYR A 36 10.16 1.41 -3.19
N ALA A 37 10.36 2.60 -3.76
CA ALA A 37 11.22 3.62 -3.17
C ALA A 37 10.71 4.08 -1.79
N ILE A 38 9.40 4.27 -1.62
CA ILE A 38 8.80 4.65 -0.33
C ILE A 38 9.01 3.54 0.71
N LEU A 39 8.78 2.28 0.33
CA LEU A 39 8.95 1.14 1.23
C LEU A 39 10.43 0.89 1.58
N GLU A 40 11.34 1.17 0.65
CA GLU A 40 12.78 1.15 0.91
C GLU A 40 13.18 2.27 1.89
N GLU A 41 12.78 3.52 1.64
CA GLU A 41 13.15 4.66 2.48
C GLU A 41 12.52 4.63 3.88
N GLN A 42 11.24 4.26 3.97
CA GLN A 42 10.49 4.32 5.24
C GLN A 42 10.65 3.05 6.08
N GLU A 43 10.68 1.88 5.43
CA GLU A 43 10.63 0.58 6.11
C GLU A 43 11.93 -0.23 5.92
N GLY A 44 12.89 0.26 5.13
CA GLY A 44 14.13 -0.46 4.83
C GLY A 44 13.90 -1.73 4.00
N LEU A 45 12.79 -1.80 3.27
CA LEU A 45 12.40 -2.99 2.52
C LEU A 45 13.06 -3.00 1.14
N GLU A 46 13.84 -4.04 0.86
CA GLU A 46 14.34 -4.29 -0.49
C GLU A 46 13.19 -4.59 -1.45
N GLN A 47 13.40 -4.33 -2.74
CA GLN A 47 12.41 -4.51 -3.80
C GLN A 47 11.59 -5.84 -3.74
N PRO A 48 12.18 -7.04 -3.54
CA PRO A 48 11.39 -8.28 -3.44
C PRO A 48 10.49 -8.32 -2.19
N ALA A 49 10.92 -7.73 -1.08
CA ALA A 49 10.10 -7.66 0.14
C ALA A 49 8.98 -6.63 -0.03
N ALA A 50 9.29 -5.48 -0.64
CA ALA A 50 8.32 -4.46 -0.98
C ALA A 50 7.25 -4.99 -1.95
N GLU A 51 7.64 -5.77 -2.97
CA GLU A 51 6.72 -6.45 -3.88
C GLU A 51 5.77 -7.39 -3.16
N ALA A 52 6.29 -8.23 -2.25
CA ALA A 52 5.46 -9.14 -1.45
C ALA A 52 4.45 -8.39 -0.57
N ILE A 53 4.82 -7.21 -0.04
CA ILE A 53 3.92 -6.35 0.72
C ILE A 53 2.84 -5.76 -0.18
N ILE A 54 3.20 -5.18 -1.33
CA ILE A 54 2.27 -4.62 -2.30
C ILE A 54 1.28 -5.68 -2.78
N GLU A 55 1.76 -6.87 -3.16
CA GLU A 55 0.90 -7.98 -3.55
C GLU A 55 -0.08 -8.35 -2.43
N ARG A 56 0.39 -8.41 -1.18
CA ARG A 56 -0.46 -8.70 -0.03
C ARG A 56 -1.51 -7.61 0.21
N LEU A 57 -1.16 -6.34 0.06
CA LEU A 57 -2.09 -5.22 0.16
C LEU A 57 -3.13 -5.26 -0.98
N TYR A 58 -2.70 -5.64 -2.18
CA TYR A 58 -3.55 -5.81 -3.36
C TYR A 58 -4.55 -6.95 -3.18
N MET A 59 -4.08 -8.14 -2.80
CA MET A 59 -4.94 -9.31 -2.52
C MET A 59 -5.96 -9.05 -1.41
N ARG A 60 -5.62 -8.17 -0.47
CA ARG A 60 -6.52 -7.77 0.61
C ARG A 60 -7.48 -6.65 0.19
N GLY A 61 -7.29 -6.01 -0.96
CA GLY A 61 -8.11 -4.91 -1.43
C GLY A 61 -7.89 -3.61 -0.65
N HIS A 62 -6.66 -3.38 -0.17
CA HIS A 62 -6.21 -2.08 0.35
C HIS A 62 -5.59 -1.22 -0.73
N ILE A 63 -5.00 -1.83 -1.76
CA ILE A 63 -4.57 -1.16 -2.98
C ILE A 63 -5.19 -1.84 -4.20
N TYR A 64 -5.28 -1.11 -5.29
CA TYR A 64 -5.72 -1.59 -6.59
C TYR A 64 -4.90 -0.93 -7.69
N GLU A 65 -4.72 -1.64 -8.80
CA GLU A 65 -4.03 -1.09 -9.97
C GLU A 65 -5.03 -0.41 -10.90
N VAL A 66 -4.71 0.80 -11.35
CA VAL A 66 -5.42 1.57 -12.37
C VAL A 66 -4.39 2.09 -13.36
N GLU A 67 -4.48 1.68 -14.62
CA GLU A 67 -3.59 2.14 -15.69
C GLU A 67 -2.08 1.97 -15.37
N GLY A 68 -1.72 0.88 -14.68
CA GLY A 68 -0.33 0.60 -14.26
C GLY A 68 0.14 1.40 -13.04
N LYS A 69 -0.76 2.12 -12.38
CA LYS A 69 -0.50 2.84 -11.13
C LYS A 69 -1.28 2.22 -9.98
N LEU A 70 -0.68 2.22 -8.81
CA LEU A 70 -1.30 1.79 -7.57
C LEU A 70 -2.14 2.93 -6.98
N ARG A 71 -3.39 2.62 -6.62
CA ARG A 71 -4.28 3.49 -5.84
C ARG A 71 -4.66 2.82 -4.54
N LEU A 72 -4.81 3.62 -3.51
CA LEU A 72 -5.25 3.17 -2.18
C LEU A 72 -6.78 3.15 -2.12
N THR A 73 -7.36 2.02 -1.72
CA THR A 73 -8.80 1.88 -1.45
C THR A 73 -9.07 2.49 -0.09
N ASP A 74 -9.71 3.66 -0.07
CA ASP A 74 -10.24 4.31 1.13
C ASP A 74 -9.21 4.98 2.07
N TYR A 75 -8.30 5.79 1.52
CA TYR A 75 -7.65 6.83 2.33
C TYR A 75 -8.46 8.12 2.18
N ARG A 76 -9.54 8.25 2.95
CA ARG A 76 -10.17 9.56 3.16
C ARG A 76 -9.40 10.26 4.28
N PRO A 77 -8.66 11.33 4.01
CA PRO A 77 -8.29 12.25 5.07
C PRO A 77 -9.59 12.89 5.56
N GLU A 78 -10.05 12.52 6.76
CA GLU A 78 -11.02 13.31 7.52
C GLU A 78 -10.33 14.51 8.16
#